data_AF-A0A2A4HYD5-F1
#
_entry.id   AF-A0A2A4HYD5-F1
#
_cell.length_a   1.000
_cell.length_b   1.000
_cell.length_c   1.000
_cell.angle_alpha   90.00
_cell.angle_beta   90.00
_cell.angle_gamma   90.00
#
_symmetry.space_group_name_H-M   'P 1'
#
loop_
_entity.id
_entity.type
_entity.pdbx_description
1 polymer ?
#
loop_
_entity_poly.entity_id
_entity_poly.type
_entity_poly.pdbx_seq_one_letter_code
_entity_poly.pdbx_strand_id
1 'polypeptide(L)'
;MAVAPSKLLLQRPLCGRRFGGIAISQEVPTMLFTSSMGKGIAIPLSSIRSAEAVTGGDWQVVTKDGDTHVFSKIDWELWLETTPTSSWPAQPGTYLIAPEREANDRQFWKTAVVGWMINLEGNVRPVVTDPDGLSKEWHVLHPDGRVEASDGVSWDTVTEWRDAMLG
;
A
#
# COMPACT_ATOMS: atom_id res chain seq x y z
N MET A 1 10.83 28.64 14.76
CA MET A 1 9.73 27.69 14.51
C MET A 1 10.35 26.31 14.45
N ALA A 2 10.16 25.48 15.47
CA ALA A 2 10.80 24.17 15.55
C ALA A 2 10.07 23.16 14.66
N VAL A 3 10.76 22.59 13.67
CA VAL A 3 10.26 21.49 12.86
C VAL A 3 10.24 20.25 13.76
N ALA A 4 9.06 19.64 13.93
CA ALA A 4 8.91 18.42 14.70
C ALA A 4 9.68 17.26 14.01
N PRO A 5 10.33 16.37 14.76
CA PRO A 5 11.12 15.29 14.16
C PRO A 5 10.21 14.28 13.46
N SER A 6 10.54 13.98 12.21
CA SER A 6 9.97 12.93 11.37
C SER A 6 10.05 11.58 12.11
N LYS A 7 8.91 11.00 12.48
CA LYS A 7 8.86 9.66 13.10
C LYS A 7 9.03 8.60 12.03
N LEU A 8 10.24 8.08 11.92
CA LEU A 8 10.55 6.87 11.16
C LEU A 8 9.93 5.65 11.88
N LEU A 9 8.77 5.18 11.42
CA LEU A 9 8.18 3.92 11.89
C LEU A 9 8.83 2.74 11.14
N LEU A 10 10.01 2.32 11.61
CA LEU A 10 10.60 1.03 11.23
C LEU A 10 9.90 -0.07 12.04
N GLN A 11 8.92 -0.76 11.45
CA GLN A 11 8.46 -2.03 12.03
C GLN A 11 9.48 -3.13 11.71
N ARG A 12 9.98 -3.77 12.78
CA ARG A 12 10.84 -4.96 12.68
C ARG A 12 10.04 -6.12 12.08
N PRO A 13 10.65 -6.97 11.25
CA PRO A 13 10.00 -8.18 10.76
C PRO A 13 9.74 -9.13 11.95
N LEU A 14 8.47 -9.46 12.18
CA LEU A 14 8.10 -10.58 13.03
C LEU A 14 8.31 -11.87 12.23
N CYS A 15 9.33 -12.60 12.67
CA CYS A 15 9.65 -14.01 12.44
C CYS A 15 8.98 -14.71 11.23
N GLY A 16 9.77 -14.99 10.19
CA GLY A 16 9.57 -16.19 9.35
C GLY A 16 9.28 -15.98 7.86
N ARG A 17 8.81 -14.81 7.42
CA ARG A 17 8.66 -14.49 5.99
C ARG A 17 9.19 -13.08 5.70
N ARG A 18 10.08 -12.97 4.71
CA ARG A 18 10.66 -11.70 4.27
C ARG A 18 9.58 -10.90 3.54
N PHE A 19 8.94 -9.97 4.23
CA PHE A 19 8.15 -8.93 3.58
C PHE A 19 8.82 -7.57 3.84
N GLY A 20 9.02 -6.82 2.76
CA GLY A 20 9.60 -5.48 2.79
C GLY A 20 8.68 -4.54 3.56
N GLY A 21 9.27 -3.74 4.46
CA GLY A 21 8.54 -2.66 5.12
C GLY A 21 8.30 -1.52 4.14
N ILE A 22 7.08 -0.98 4.13
CA ILE A 22 6.76 0.26 3.42
C ILE A 22 7.25 1.42 4.28
N ALA A 23 8.21 2.19 3.78
CA ALA A 23 8.66 3.42 4.42
C ALA A 23 8.02 4.61 3.71
N ILE A 24 7.22 5.40 4.43
CA ILE A 24 6.62 6.64 3.91
C ILE A 24 7.55 7.80 4.30
N SER A 25 8.36 8.29 3.36
CA SER A 25 9.15 9.52 3.53
C SER A 25 8.40 10.69 2.90
N GLN A 26 8.03 11.69 3.69
CA GLN A 26 7.31 12.88 3.21
C GLN A 26 8.23 13.93 2.56
N GLU A 27 9.56 13.81 2.71
CA GLU A 27 10.50 14.86 2.28
C GLU A 27 11.09 14.61 0.89
N VAL A 28 11.26 13.34 0.51
CA VAL A 28 11.59 12.92 -0.86
C VAL A 28 10.94 11.56 -1.12
N PRO A 29 9.95 11.47 -2.03
CA PRO A 29 9.42 10.19 -2.47
C PRO A 29 10.58 9.31 -2.91
N THR A 30 10.84 8.25 -2.15
CA THR A 30 11.97 7.35 -2.40
C THR A 30 11.43 6.02 -2.81
N MET A 31 11.94 5.56 -3.94
CA MET A 31 11.65 4.24 -4.42
C MET A 31 12.51 3.25 -3.58
N LEU A 32 11.93 2.39 -2.71
CA LEU A 32 12.68 1.29 -2.04
C LEU A 32 12.55 -0.11 -2.71
N PHE A 33 13.59 -0.57 -3.42
CA PHE A 33 13.67 -1.93 -3.99
C PHE A 33 14.04 -2.88 -2.91
N THR A 34 13.28 -3.95 -2.79
CA THR A 34 13.67 -5.12 -2.01
C THR A 34 13.63 -6.30 -2.96
N SER A 35 14.77 -6.63 -3.57
CA SER A 35 14.89 -7.88 -4.33
C SER A 35 14.67 -9.06 -3.39
N SER A 36 13.91 -10.06 -3.84
CA SER A 36 13.78 -11.37 -3.15
C SER A 36 15.14 -12.03 -2.89
N MET A 37 16.18 -11.65 -3.66
CA MET A 37 17.57 -12.10 -3.52
C MET A 37 18.43 -11.28 -2.55
N GLY A 38 17.86 -10.32 -1.81
CA GLY A 38 18.46 -9.80 -0.57
C GLY A 38 19.34 -8.55 -0.66
N LYS A 39 19.49 -7.92 -1.83
CA LYS A 39 19.93 -6.52 -1.90
C LYS A 39 18.76 -5.65 -2.31
N GLY A 40 18.28 -4.87 -1.36
CA GLY A 40 17.41 -3.77 -1.68
C GLY A 40 18.20 -2.57 -2.21
N ILE A 41 17.67 -1.87 -3.21
CA ILE A 41 18.25 -0.62 -3.71
C ILE A 41 17.25 0.50 -3.44
N ALA A 42 17.68 1.62 -2.85
CA ALA A 42 16.79 2.77 -2.66
C ALA A 42 17.13 3.82 -3.71
N ILE A 43 16.19 4.15 -4.59
CA ILE A 43 16.36 5.15 -5.65
C ILE A 43 15.40 6.31 -5.35
N PRO A 44 15.87 7.50 -4.97
CA PRO A 44 15.01 8.68 -4.87
C PRO A 44 14.29 8.93 -6.20
N LEU A 45 12.97 9.17 -6.20
CA LEU A 45 12.26 9.46 -7.47
C LEU A 45 12.83 10.71 -8.15
N SER A 46 13.33 11.66 -7.35
CA SER A 46 14.02 12.85 -7.83
C SER A 46 15.35 12.56 -8.54
N SER A 47 15.96 11.39 -8.35
CA SER A 47 17.20 11.00 -9.02
C SER A 47 16.95 10.24 -10.33
N ILE A 48 15.72 9.82 -10.62
CA ILE A 48 15.38 9.14 -11.86
C ILE A 48 15.40 10.14 -13.01
N ARG A 49 16.13 9.80 -14.07
CA ARG A 49 16.19 10.57 -15.32
C ARG A 49 15.24 9.98 -16.36
N SER A 50 15.21 8.66 -16.50
CA SER A 50 14.30 7.94 -17.39
C SER A 50 13.95 6.57 -16.83
N ALA A 51 12.77 6.07 -17.20
CA ALA A 51 12.33 4.71 -16.93
C ALA A 51 11.56 4.22 -18.17
N GLU A 52 12.07 3.18 -18.82
CA GLU A 52 11.55 2.69 -20.10
C GLU A 52 11.40 1.18 -20.08
N ALA A 53 10.31 0.68 -20.68
CA ALA A 53 10.12 -0.74 -20.89
C ALA A 53 11.09 -1.23 -21.97
N VAL A 54 11.82 -2.30 -21.68
CA VAL A 54 12.74 -2.96 -22.62
C VAL A 54 12.10 -4.22 -23.22
N THR A 55 12.67 -4.70 -24.32
CA THR A 55 12.23 -5.94 -24.97
C THR A 55 12.20 -7.10 -23.97
N GLY A 56 11.02 -7.69 -23.75
CA GLY A 56 10.80 -8.71 -22.72
C GLY A 56 9.89 -8.25 -21.58
N GLY A 57 9.55 -6.96 -21.50
CA GLY A 57 8.60 -6.40 -20.54
C GLY A 57 9.23 -5.92 -19.22
N ASP A 58 10.53 -6.13 -19.06
CA ASP A 58 11.31 -5.55 -17.97
C ASP A 58 11.43 -4.03 -18.13
N TRP A 59 11.83 -3.37 -17.04
CA TRP A 59 11.97 -1.92 -16.98
C TRP A 59 13.41 -1.53 -16.73
N GLN A 60 13.96 -0.67 -17.58
CA GLN A 60 15.26 -0.06 -17.40
C GLN A 60 15.09 1.36 -16.84
N VAL A 61 15.68 1.61 -15.68
CA VAL A 61 15.69 2.91 -15.00
C VAL A 61 17.10 3.47 -15.02
N VAL A 62 17.23 4.71 -15.49
CA VAL A 62 18.52 5.41 -15.52
C VAL A 62 18.47 6.62 -14.58
N THR A 63 19.42 6.72 -13.66
CA THR A 63 19.53 7.84 -12.72
C THR A 63 20.21 9.04 -13.37
N LYS A 64 20.13 10.21 -12.72
CA LYS A 64 20.84 11.43 -13.11
C LYS A 64 22.35 11.27 -13.11
N ASP A 65 22.87 10.39 -12.25
CA ASP A 65 24.30 10.08 -12.15
C ASP A 65 24.78 9.10 -13.24
N GLY A 66 23.84 8.55 -14.03
CA GLY A 66 24.13 7.63 -15.14
C GLY A 66 24.05 6.15 -14.76
N ASP A 67 23.75 5.82 -13.50
CA ASP A 67 23.53 4.44 -13.09
C ASP A 67 22.30 3.86 -13.79
N THR A 68 22.42 2.61 -14.22
CA THR A 68 21.33 1.88 -14.88
C THR A 68 20.91 0.69 -14.04
N HIS A 69 19.61 0.59 -13.79
CA HIS A 69 18.98 -0.49 -13.04
C HIS A 69 17.92 -1.17 -13.91
N VAL A 70 17.84 -2.49 -13.84
CA VAL A 70 16.82 -3.28 -14.55
C VAL A 70 15.94 -3.97 -13.53
N PHE A 71 14.64 -3.84 -13.71
CA PHE A 71 13.62 -4.42 -12.85
C PHE A 71 12.71 -5.32 -13.66
N SER A 72 12.29 -6.43 -13.05
CA SER A 72 11.29 -7.27 -13.68
C SER A 72 9.97 -6.50 -13.81
N LYS A 73 9.15 -6.88 -14.78
CA LYS A 73 7.79 -6.34 -14.91
C LYS A 73 6.99 -6.40 -13.60
N ILE A 74 7.04 -7.56 -12.93
CA ILE A 74 6.28 -7.82 -11.69
C ILE A 74 6.74 -6.91 -10.56
N ASP A 75 8.06 -6.77 -10.41
CA ASP A 75 8.61 -5.83 -9.43
C ASP A 75 8.12 -4.42 -9.78
N TRP A 76 8.36 -3.95 -11.01
CA TRP A 76 7.96 -2.60 -11.41
C TRP A 76 6.47 -2.28 -11.20
N GLU A 77 5.57 -3.23 -11.44
CA GLU A 77 4.14 -3.04 -11.19
C GLU A 77 3.80 -2.98 -9.69
N LEU A 78 4.31 -3.93 -8.89
CA LEU A 78 4.15 -3.93 -7.43
C LEU A 78 4.60 -2.61 -6.81
N TRP A 79 5.59 -2.01 -7.43
CA TRP A 79 6.21 -0.76 -7.05
C TRP A 79 5.37 0.48 -7.25
N LEU A 80 4.79 0.60 -8.44
CA LEU A 80 3.82 1.64 -8.74
C LEU A 80 2.63 1.53 -7.77
N GLU A 81 2.23 0.31 -7.43
CA GLU A 81 1.13 0.03 -6.51
C GLU A 81 1.44 0.39 -5.04
N THR A 82 2.70 0.28 -4.59
CA THR A 82 3.08 0.34 -3.16
C THR A 82 3.91 1.57 -2.76
N THR A 83 4.40 2.35 -3.72
CA THR A 83 5.18 3.57 -3.40
C THR A 83 4.26 4.74 -3.10
N PRO A 84 4.22 5.25 -1.86
CA PRO A 84 3.40 6.42 -1.51
C PRO A 84 3.96 7.69 -2.16
N THR A 85 3.08 8.48 -2.78
CA THR A 85 3.34 9.87 -3.20
C THR A 85 2.83 10.86 -2.16
N SER A 86 1.75 10.53 -1.47
CA SER A 86 1.20 11.30 -0.36
C SER A 86 0.48 10.38 0.64
N SER A 87 0.27 10.88 1.85
CA SER A 87 -0.50 10.19 2.88
C SER A 87 -1.30 11.14 3.74
N TRP A 88 -2.44 10.67 4.24
CA TRP A 88 -3.32 11.41 5.14
C TRP A 88 -3.77 10.53 6.30
N PRO A 89 -3.94 11.07 7.52
CA PRO A 89 -4.50 10.30 8.61
C PRO A 89 -5.95 9.91 8.33
N ALA A 90 -6.34 8.71 8.73
CA ALA A 90 -7.74 8.28 8.68
C ALA A 90 -8.52 8.88 9.86
N GLN A 91 -9.83 9.01 9.70
CA GLN A 91 -10.67 9.41 10.82
C GLN A 91 -10.74 8.27 11.85
N PRO A 92 -10.76 8.56 13.16
CA PRO A 92 -11.04 7.55 14.16
C PRO A 92 -12.37 6.84 13.88
N GLY A 93 -12.39 5.52 13.95
CA GLY A 93 -13.56 4.71 13.60
C GLY A 93 -13.55 4.17 12.17
N THR A 94 -12.51 4.46 11.37
CA THR A 94 -12.31 3.83 10.05
C THR A 94 -11.63 2.47 10.19
N TYR A 95 -12.23 1.44 9.58
CA TYR A 95 -11.74 0.06 9.62
C TYR A 95 -11.70 -0.57 8.24
N LEU A 96 -10.66 -1.32 7.95
CA LEU A 96 -10.67 -2.27 6.85
C LEU A 96 -11.41 -3.52 7.34
N ILE A 97 -12.38 -3.98 6.57
CA ILE A 97 -13.21 -5.13 6.88
C ILE A 97 -13.08 -6.17 5.76
N ALA A 98 -13.11 -7.45 6.12
CA ALA A 98 -13.22 -8.51 5.12
C ALA A 98 -13.93 -9.75 5.68
N PRO A 99 -14.57 -10.55 4.80
CA PRO A 99 -15.17 -11.82 5.16
C PRO A 99 -14.21 -12.71 5.95
N GLU A 100 -14.71 -13.33 7.01
CA GLU A 100 -14.01 -14.44 7.62
C GLU A 100 -14.29 -15.70 6.79
N ARG A 101 -13.29 -16.11 5.99
CA ARG A 101 -13.44 -17.19 4.99
C ARG A 101 -13.77 -18.57 5.60
N GLU A 102 -13.48 -18.77 6.88
CA GLU A 102 -13.68 -20.05 7.57
C GLU A 102 -14.90 -20.04 8.51
N ALA A 103 -15.58 -18.89 8.65
CA ALA A 103 -16.74 -18.77 9.54
C ALA A 103 -18.05 -19.06 8.79
N ASN A 104 -18.82 -20.03 9.30
CA ASN A 104 -20.17 -20.34 8.82
C ASN A 104 -21.23 -19.30 9.20
N ASP A 105 -20.85 -18.21 9.88
CA ASP A 105 -21.77 -17.38 10.68
C ASP A 105 -21.82 -15.91 10.22
N ARG A 106 -21.60 -15.65 8.93
CA ARG A 106 -21.56 -14.29 8.34
C ARG A 106 -20.68 -13.30 9.14
N GLN A 107 -19.56 -13.81 9.66
CA GLN A 107 -18.61 -13.02 10.42
C GLN A 107 -17.60 -12.35 9.49
N PHE A 108 -17.06 -11.23 9.95
CA PHE A 108 -16.00 -10.50 9.28
C PHE A 108 -15.04 -10.00 10.33
N TRP A 109 -13.76 -9.93 9.97
CA TRP A 109 -12.74 -9.33 10.81
C TRP A 109 -12.57 -7.85 10.45
N LYS A 110 -12.01 -7.09 11.40
CA LYS A 110 -11.70 -5.67 11.22
C LYS A 110 -10.27 -5.38 11.64
N THR A 111 -9.58 -4.53 10.87
CA THR A 111 -8.30 -3.94 11.26
C THR A 111 -8.38 -2.42 11.16
N ALA A 112 -7.68 -1.71 12.04
CA ALA A 112 -7.73 -0.25 12.05
C ALA A 112 -7.04 0.31 10.81
N VAL A 113 -7.72 1.24 10.13
CA VAL A 113 -7.09 2.07 9.11
C VAL A 113 -6.42 3.24 9.83
N VAL A 114 -5.10 3.33 9.72
CA VAL A 114 -4.32 4.41 10.34
C VAL A 114 -4.18 5.62 9.41
N GLY A 115 -4.37 5.40 8.11
CA GLY A 115 -4.23 6.44 7.12
C GLY A 115 -4.67 6.01 5.73
N TRP A 116 -4.54 6.95 4.80
CA TRP A 116 -4.71 6.78 3.38
C TRP A 116 -3.39 7.09 2.70
N MET A 117 -3.04 6.35 1.66
CA MET A 117 -1.92 6.65 0.77
C MET A 117 -2.44 6.85 -0.65
N ILE A 118 -1.86 7.79 -1.38
CA ILE A 118 -1.93 7.77 -2.84
C ILE A 118 -0.61 7.18 -3.33
N ASN A 119 -0.68 6.23 -4.26
CA ASN A 119 0.51 5.60 -4.83
C ASN A 119 1.00 6.34 -6.08
N LEU A 120 1.99 5.79 -6.80
CA LEU A 120 2.52 6.41 -8.01
C LEU A 120 1.57 6.36 -9.21
N GLU A 121 0.58 5.47 -9.17
CA GLU A 121 -0.49 5.38 -10.17
C GLU A 121 -1.63 6.35 -9.89
N GLY A 122 -1.61 7.05 -8.75
CA GLY A 122 -2.70 7.92 -8.32
C GLY A 122 -3.83 7.18 -7.60
N ASN A 123 -3.69 5.88 -7.34
CA ASN A 123 -4.69 5.09 -6.64
C ASN A 123 -4.64 5.36 -5.13
N VAL A 124 -5.81 5.56 -4.52
CA VAL A 124 -5.96 5.69 -3.06
C VAL A 124 -6.04 4.31 -2.44
N ARG A 125 -5.25 4.06 -1.39
CA ARG A 125 -5.29 2.81 -0.62
C ARG A 125 -5.32 3.07 0.89
N PRO A 126 -6.03 2.24 1.67
CA PRO A 126 -5.93 2.30 3.11
C PRO A 126 -4.55 1.82 3.58
N VAL A 127 -4.04 2.47 4.61
CA VAL A 127 -2.86 2.03 5.37
C VAL A 127 -3.37 1.41 6.66
N VAL A 128 -3.01 0.16 6.91
CA VAL A 128 -3.50 -0.62 8.06
C VAL A 128 -2.36 -1.11 8.93
N THR A 129 -2.67 -1.44 10.18
CA THR A 129 -1.69 -2.00 11.12
C THR A 129 -1.35 -3.47 10.84
N ASP A 130 -2.23 -4.17 10.15
CA ASP A 130 -2.06 -5.58 9.80
C ASP A 130 -2.07 -5.74 8.27
N PRO A 131 -0.89 -5.87 7.63
CA PRO A 131 -0.78 -5.91 6.17
C PRO A 131 -1.33 -7.22 5.57
N ASP A 132 -1.47 -8.29 6.35
CA ASP A 132 -2.01 -9.56 5.86
C ASP A 132 -3.49 -9.42 5.44
N GLY A 133 -4.16 -8.38 5.95
CA GLY A 133 -5.51 -8.00 5.57
C GLY A 133 -5.63 -7.25 4.24
N LEU A 134 -4.53 -6.76 3.64
CA LEU A 134 -4.58 -5.85 2.51
C LEU A 134 -4.56 -6.59 1.16
N SER A 135 -5.74 -6.95 0.65
CA SER A 135 -5.89 -7.45 -0.73
C SER A 135 -5.96 -6.33 -1.77
N LYS A 136 -5.87 -6.68 -3.06
CA LYS A 136 -6.14 -5.73 -4.17
C LYS A 136 -7.57 -5.18 -4.07
N GLU A 137 -8.51 -6.06 -3.73
CA GLU A 137 -9.88 -5.70 -3.39
C GLU A 137 -9.96 -5.42 -1.89
N TRP A 138 -10.39 -4.23 -1.50
CA TRP A 138 -10.53 -3.85 -0.09
C TRP A 138 -11.90 -3.25 0.18
N HIS A 139 -12.37 -3.38 1.42
CA HIS A 139 -13.61 -2.77 1.89
C HIS A 139 -13.33 -1.98 3.16
N VAL A 140 -13.68 -0.71 3.19
CA VAL A 140 -13.47 0.18 4.32
C VAL A 140 -14.82 0.59 4.91
N LEU A 141 -14.99 0.29 6.20
CA LEU A 141 -16.05 0.84 7.04
C LEU A 141 -15.63 2.24 7.51
N HIS A 142 -16.42 3.23 7.16
CA HIS A 142 -16.26 4.62 7.58
C HIS A 142 -16.94 4.89 8.93
N PRO A 143 -16.57 5.98 9.65
CA PRO A 143 -17.13 6.29 10.97
C PRO A 143 -18.65 6.56 10.96
N ASP A 144 -19.20 6.93 9.81
CA ASP A 144 -20.64 7.14 9.60
C ASP A 144 -21.41 5.83 9.39
N GLY A 145 -20.72 4.68 9.31
CA GLY A 145 -21.30 3.36 9.11
C GLY A 145 -21.35 2.90 7.66
N ARG A 146 -20.99 3.77 6.69
CA ARG A 146 -20.91 3.44 5.28
C ARG A 146 -19.74 2.50 5.00
N VAL A 147 -19.91 1.59 4.04
CA VAL A 147 -18.81 0.76 3.52
C VAL A 147 -18.48 1.18 2.09
N GLU A 148 -17.18 1.30 1.79
CA GLU A 148 -16.67 1.62 0.46
C GLU A 148 -15.67 0.54 0.01
N ALA A 149 -15.78 0.12 -1.25
CA ALA A 149 -14.87 -0.83 -1.88
C ALA A 149 -13.83 -0.13 -2.76
N SER A 150 -12.74 -0.84 -3.03
CA SER A 150 -11.64 -0.39 -3.90
C SER A 150 -12.04 -0.05 -5.34
N ASP A 151 -13.18 -0.58 -5.81
CA ASP A 151 -13.72 -0.35 -7.15
C ASP A 151 -14.73 0.81 -7.20
N GLY A 152 -14.95 1.49 -6.07
CA GLY A 152 -15.90 2.61 -5.94
C GLY A 152 -17.33 2.19 -5.60
N VAL A 153 -17.62 0.89 -5.49
CA VAL A 153 -18.91 0.43 -4.97
C VAL A 153 -19.03 0.80 -3.50
N SER A 154 -20.24 1.14 -3.05
CA SER A 154 -20.49 1.48 -1.66
C SER A 154 -21.84 0.98 -1.17
N TRP A 155 -21.91 0.73 0.14
CA TRP A 155 -23.11 0.33 0.87
C TRP A 155 -23.37 1.35 1.97
N ASP A 156 -24.63 1.70 2.20
CA ASP A 156 -24.99 2.71 3.19
C ASP A 156 -24.75 2.20 4.62
N THR A 157 -24.75 0.87 4.80
CA THR A 157 -24.45 0.23 6.09
C THR A 157 -23.57 -1.02 5.94
N VAL A 158 -22.87 -1.37 7.02
CA VAL A 158 -22.14 -2.65 7.12
C VAL A 158 -23.05 -3.87 6.99
N THR A 159 -24.34 -3.74 7.33
CA THR A 159 -25.30 -4.84 7.21
C THR A 159 -25.58 -5.15 5.75
N GLU A 160 -25.79 -4.13 4.92
CA GLU A 160 -25.99 -4.29 3.47
C GLU A 160 -24.75 -4.88 2.80
N TRP A 161 -23.56 -4.39 3.16
CA TRP A 161 -22.31 -4.97 2.68
C TRP A 161 -22.20 -6.46 3.05
N ARG A 162 -22.51 -6.79 4.31
CA ARG A 162 -22.47 -8.18 4.80
C ARG A 162 -23.44 -9.07 4.04
N ASP A 163 -24.65 -8.59 3.79
CA ASP A 163 -25.67 -9.34 3.04
C ASP A 163 -25.30 -9.47 1.56
N ALA A 164 -24.53 -8.53 0.99
CA ALA A 164 -24.02 -8.64 -0.38
C ALA A 164 -22.81 -9.60 -0.49
N MET A 165 -21.94 -9.63 0.51
CA MET A 165 -20.67 -10.38 0.47
C MET A 165 -20.73 -11.77 1.08
N LEU A 166 -21.62 -11.98 2.05
CA LEU A 166 -21.80 -13.24 2.81
C LEU A 166 -23.21 -13.81 2.63
N GLY A 167 -23.96 -13.25 1.67
CA GLY A 167 -25.37 -13.50 1.38
C GLY A 167 -25.66 -14.88 0.83
#